data_AF-A0A430AK40-F1
#
_entry.id   AF-A0A430AK40-F1
#
_cell.length_a   1.000
_cell.length_b   1.000
_cell.length_c   1.000
_cell.angle_alpha   90.00
_cell.angle_beta   90.00
_cell.angle_gamma   90.00
#
_symmetry.space_group_name_H-M   'P 1'
#
loop_
_entity.id
_entity.type
_entity.pdbx_description
1 polymer ?
#
loop_
_entity_poly.entity_id
_entity_poly.type
_entity_poly.pdbx_seq_one_letter_code
_entity_poly.pdbx_strand_id
1 'polypeptide(L)' 'MNEREVVTKVFSTNGQYFILFASGTSMRVTRSTYIKVKRKLEKGHILYLNINKNSPYVFRQKKSTDINEV' A
#
# COMPACT_ATOMS: atom_id res chain seq x y z
N MET A 1 -9.11 -1.51 17.86
CA MET A 1 -9.22 -2.23 16.58
C MET A 1 -8.12 -1.76 15.64
N ASN A 2 -7.34 -2.66 15.04
CA ASN A 2 -6.34 -2.28 14.04
C ASN A 2 -7.03 -2.28 12.67
N GLU A 3 -7.38 -1.11 12.16
CA GLU A 3 -7.93 -0.95 10.81
C GLU A 3 -6.80 -1.08 9.79
N ARG A 4 -6.85 -2.16 9.02
CA ARG A 4 -5.93 -2.43 7.91
C ARG A 4 -6.63 -2.06 6.62
N GLU A 5 -6.03 -1.17 5.84
CA GLU A 5 -6.54 -0.80 4.53
C GLU A 5 -5.64 -1.29 3.41
N VAL A 6 -6.26 -1.67 2.29
CA VAL A 6 -5.56 -2.07 1.06
C VAL A 6 -5.01 -0.83 0.38
N VAL A 7 -3.73 -0.86 0.03
CA VAL A 7 -3.12 0.15 -0.84
C VAL A 7 -3.45 -0.14 -2.30
N THR A 8 -4.02 0.84 -2.98
CA THR A 8 -4.35 0.75 -4.41
C THR A 8 -3.31 1.44 -5.28
N LYS A 9 -2.81 2.59 -4.82
CA LYS A 9 -1.87 3.40 -5.60
C LYS A 9 -0.93 4.17 -4.70
N VAL A 10 0.22 4.56 -5.24
CA VAL A 10 1.05 5.62 -4.68
C VAL A 10 1.26 6.72 -5.72
N PHE A 11 1.28 7.97 -5.28
CA PHE A 11 1.49 9.12 -6.15
C PHE A 11 2.28 10.23 -5.46
N SER A 12 2.80 11.19 -6.24
CA SER A 12 3.51 12.35 -5.73
C SER A 12 2.96 13.63 -6.32
N THR A 13 2.75 14.64 -5.47
CA THR A 13 2.24 15.97 -5.86
C THR A 13 3.06 17.02 -5.13
N ASN A 14 3.61 18.00 -5.86
CA ASN A 14 4.40 19.10 -5.29
C ASN A 14 5.54 18.65 -4.35
N GLY A 15 6.26 17.59 -4.73
CA GLY A 15 7.36 17.03 -3.94
C GLY A 15 6.93 16.24 -2.69
N GLN A 16 5.62 16.14 -2.42
CA GLN A 16 5.07 15.30 -1.37
C GLN A 16 4.63 13.94 -1.93
N TYR A 17 4.70 12.91 -1.09
CA TYR A 17 4.40 11.54 -1.47
C TYR A 17 3.18 11.04 -0.73
N PHE A 18 2.31 10.32 -1.43
CA PHE A 18 1.03 9.86 -0.92
C PHE A 18 0.80 8.38 -1.26
N ILE A 19 0.03 7.74 -0.40
CA ILE A 19 -0.55 6.43 -0.60
C ILE A 19 -2.07 6.61 -0.71
N LEU A 20 -2.68 6.02 -1.73
CA LEU A 20 -4.13 5.91 -1.90
C LEU A 20 -4.58 4.53 -1.41
N PHE A 21 -5.63 4.52 -0.62
CA PHE A 21 -6.25 3.30 -0.13
C PHE A 21 -7.50 2.93 -0.92
N ALA A 22 -7.98 1.70 -0.74
CA ALA A 22 -9.21 1.21 -1.37
C ALA A 22 -10.47 1.95 -0.87
N SER A 23 -10.43 2.54 0.33
CA SER A 23 -11.47 3.43 0.86
C SER A 23 -11.58 4.75 0.08
N GLY A 24 -10.59 5.07 -0.78
CA GLY A 24 -10.46 6.37 -1.42
C GLY A 24 -9.74 7.41 -0.55
N THR A 25 -9.43 7.09 0.70
CA THR A 25 -8.60 7.94 1.57
C THR A 25 -7.16 7.94 1.07
N SER A 26 -6.47 9.06 1.28
CA SER A 26 -5.04 9.17 1.01
C SER A 26 -4.25 9.58 2.25
N MET A 27 -3.02 9.11 2.36
CA MET A 27 -2.12 9.41 3.47
C MET A 27 -0.77 9.87 2.93
N ARG A 28 -0.28 11.00 3.46
CA ARG A 28 1.07 11.50 3.17
C ARG A 28 2.10 10.60 3.84
N VAL A 29 3.16 10.27 3.11
CA VAL A 29 4.25 9.41 3.56
C VAL A 29 5.61 9.98 3.22
N THR A 30 6.65 9.41 3.83
CA THR A 30 8.03 9.75 3.49
C THR A 30 8.39 9.21 2.11
N ARG A 31 9.43 9.79 1.48
CA ARG A 31 9.98 9.30 0.21
C ARG A 31 10.42 7.84 0.29
N SER A 32 11.01 7.41 1.40
CA SER A 32 11.49 6.03 1.58
C SER A 32 10.32 5.05 1.65
N THR A 33 9.23 5.40 2.34
CA THR A 33 7.98 4.64 2.35
C THR A 33 7.39 4.52 0.96
N TYR A 34 7.27 5.64 0.25
CA TYR A 34 6.75 5.70 -1.11
C TYR A 34 7.50 4.74 -2.05
N ILE A 35 8.84 4.78 -2.05
CA ILE A 35 9.66 3.90 -2.90
C ILE A 35 9.45 2.43 -2.54
N LYS A 36 9.39 2.08 -1.25
CA LYS A 36 9.17 0.69 -0.81
C LYS A 36 7.81 0.16 -1.25
N VAL A 37 6.75 0.97 -1.12
CA VAL A 37 5.39 0.59 -1.51
C VAL A 37 5.27 0.50 -3.03
N LYS A 38 5.79 1.51 -3.77
CA LYS A 38 5.80 1.53 -5.24
C LYS A 38 6.43 0.25 -5.81
N ARG A 39 7.62 -0.12 -5.34
CA ARG A 39 8.33 -1.33 -5.79
C ARG A 39 7.57 -2.62 -5.52
N LYS A 40 6.72 -2.66 -4.48
CA LYS A 40 5.91 -3.84 -4.18
C LYS A 40 4.64 -3.89 -5.05
N LEU A 41 4.00 -2.75 -5.28
CA LEU A 41 2.87 -2.65 -6.22
C LEU A 41 3.28 -3.01 -7.64
N GLU A 42 4.45 -2.55 -8.11
CA GLU A 42 5.01 -2.91 -9.43
C GLU A 42 5.31 -4.41 -9.57
N LYS A 43 5.48 -5.13 -8.46
CA LYS A 43 5.62 -6.60 -8.43
C LYS A 43 4.28 -7.34 -8.33
N GLY A 44 3.16 -6.63 -8.45
CA GLY A 44 1.81 -7.20 -8.31
C GLY A 44 1.45 -7.62 -6.89
N HIS A 45 2.12 -7.07 -5.87
CA HIS A 45 1.79 -7.42 -4.48
C HIS A 45 0.60 -6.60 -3.97
N ILE A 46 -0.36 -7.28 -3.34
CA ILE A 46 -1.40 -6.64 -2.53
C ILE A 46 -0.80 -6.21 -1.19
N LEU A 47 -0.99 -4.95 -0.81
CA LEU A 47 -0.41 -4.39 0.42
C LEU A 47 -1.52 -3.92 1.36
N TYR A 48 -1.39 -4.26 2.64
CA TYR A 48 -2.25 -3.77 3.71
C TYR A 48 -1.43 -2.86 4.63
N LEU A 49 -1.91 -1.65 4.90
CA LEU A 49 -1.30 -0.73 5.87
C LEU A 49 -2.24 -0.52 7.06
N ASN A 50 -1.67 -0.45 8.25
CA ASN A 50 -2.41 -0.18 9.47
C ASN A 50 -2.44 1.34 9.70
N ILE A 51 -3.62 1.93 9.75
CA ILE A 51 -3.80 3.39 9.83
C ILE A 51 -3.57 3.92 11.25
N ASN A 52 -3.77 3.07 12.27
CA ASN A 52 -3.80 3.48 13.69
C ASN A 52 -2.48 3.38 14.46
N LYS A 53 -1.35 3.11 13.82
CA LYS A 53 -0.04 3.13 14.50
C LYS A 53 0.99 3.87 13.66
N ASN A 54 1.71 4.79 14.30
CA ASN A 54 2.88 5.51 13.81
C ASN A 54 4.05 4.62 13.29
N SER A 55 3.82 3.32 13.08
CA SER A 55 4.74 2.38 12.43
C SER A 55 3.95 1.52 11.40
N PRO A 56 3.91 1.96 10.13
CA PRO A 56 2.97 1.44 9.13
C PRO A 56 3.37 0.10 8.47
N TYR A 57 3.93 -0.92 9.12
CA TYR A 57 4.48 -2.03 8.32
C TYR A 57 4.16 -3.43 8.83
N VAL A 58 3.03 -3.99 8.38
CA VAL A 58 2.87 -5.44 8.24
C VAL A 58 2.47 -5.74 6.81
N PHE A 59 3.47 -6.07 5.99
CA PHE A 59 3.27 -6.51 4.62
C PHE A 59 2.79 -7.95 4.61
N ARG A 60 1.48 -8.17 4.72
CA ARG A 60 0.93 -9.51 4.48
C ARG A 60 0.88 -9.76 2.98
N GLN A 61 1.89 -10.46 2.47
CA GLN A 61 1.91 -10.98 1.11
C GLN A 61 0.84 -12.07 0.99
N LYS A 62 -0.10 -11.92 0.05
CA LYS A 62 -0.79 -13.08 -0.53
C LYS A 62 -0.22 -13.20 -1.94
N LYS A 63 0.52 -14.29 -2.21
CA LYS A 63 0.81 -14.70 -3.59
C LYS A 63 -0.54 -14.80 -4.29
N SER A 64 -0.67 -14.20 -5.47
CA SER A 64 -1.75 -14.57 -6.37
C SER A 64 -1.69 -16.08 -6.50
N THR A 65 -2.69 -16.78 -5.96
CA THR A 65 -2.98 -18.10 -6.49
C THR A 65 -3.45 -17.80 -7.89
N ASP A 66 -2.68 -18.22 -8.90
CA ASP A 66 -3.13 -18.22 -10.29
C ASP A 66 -4.56 -18.75 -10.30
N ILE A 67 -5.53 -17.91 -10.61
CA ILE A 67 -6.85 -18.38 -11.01
C ILE A 67 -6.67 -18.74 -12.48
N ASN A 68 -5.92 -19.81 -12.74
CA ASN A 68 -6.02 -20.48 -14.03
C ASN A 68 -7.42 -21.10 -14.06
N GLU A 69 -8.25 -20.50 -14.91
CA GLU A 69 -9.21 -21.16 -15.79
C GLU A 69 -9.55 -22.62 -15.42
N VAL A 70 -10.80 -22.84 -15.01
CA VAL A 70 -11.48 -24.14 -15.10
C VAL A 70 -12.58 -24.00 -16.13
#